data_AF-A0A2J0KKS9-F1
#
_entry.id   AF-A0A2J0KKS9-F1
#
_cell.length_a   1.000
_cell.length_b   1.000
_cell.length_c   1.000
_cell.angle_alpha   90.00
_cell.angle_beta   90.00
_cell.angle_gamma   90.00
#
_symmetry.space_group_name_H-M   'P 1'
#
loop_
_entity.id
_entity.type
_entity.pdbx_description
1 polymer ?
#
loop_
_entity_poly.entity_id
_entity_poly.type
_entity_poly.pdbx_seq_one_letter_code
_entity_poly.pdbx_strand_id
1 'polypeptide(L)'
;MTNREKIINEAKRIEEDSCYSAKGHFYAGQCWVDTNLWLGGIAAVLSAIAGASALSQFDYHNIIAGSLSIIVAGLTAVIAFINPDERASVHQKAGNRYNALRNDTRIFYDIELNEIDDKKVIKDLKKLNERRNKLNLESHQIPKWAFEKARKGIEEREADYKIDKNK
;
A
#
# COMPACT_ATOMS: atom_id res chain seq x y z
N MET A 1 18.47 -30.15 -13.27
CA MET A 1 18.34 -28.82 -12.67
C MET A 1 19.63 -28.48 -11.92
N THR A 2 20.39 -27.51 -12.40
CA THR A 2 21.67 -27.08 -11.81
C THR A 2 21.46 -26.35 -10.47
N ASN A 3 22.51 -26.21 -9.65
CA ASN A 3 22.41 -25.45 -8.40
C ASN A 3 22.04 -23.98 -8.64
N ARG A 4 22.55 -23.39 -9.73
CA ARG A 4 22.21 -22.01 -10.15
C ARG A 4 20.74 -21.87 -10.53
N GLU A 5 20.18 -22.82 -11.27
CA GLU A 5 18.74 -22.81 -11.60
C GLU A 5 17.85 -22.86 -10.35
N LYS A 6 18.24 -23.66 -9.34
CA LYS A 6 17.51 -23.69 -8.06
C LYS A 6 17.50 -22.34 -7.37
N ILE A 7 18.64 -21.63 -7.38
CA ILE A 7 18.77 -20.31 -6.78
C ILE A 7 17.94 -19.27 -7.54
N ILE A 8 18.01 -19.28 -8.88
CA ILE A 8 17.20 -18.39 -9.72
C ILE A 8 15.71 -18.62 -9.44
N ASN A 9 15.26 -19.88 -9.37
CA ASN A 9 13.86 -20.19 -9.08
C ASN A 9 13.43 -19.69 -7.69
N GLU A 10 14.30 -19.79 -6.69
CA GLU A 10 13.98 -19.28 -5.36
C GLU A 10 13.97 -17.74 -5.30
N ALA A 11 14.90 -17.08 -6.01
CA ALA A 11 14.87 -15.64 -6.17
C ALA A 11 13.59 -15.18 -6.88
N LYS A 12 13.16 -15.85 -7.95
CA LYS A 12 11.90 -15.56 -8.64
C LYS A 12 10.68 -15.70 -7.74
N ARG A 13 10.64 -16.69 -6.83
CA ARG A 13 9.58 -16.81 -5.82
C ARG A 13 9.58 -15.61 -4.86
N ILE A 14 10.75 -15.16 -4.41
CA ILE A 14 10.87 -13.96 -3.57
C ILE A 14 10.39 -12.72 -4.33
N GLU A 15 10.74 -12.58 -5.61
CA GLU A 15 10.26 -11.48 -6.46
C GLU A 15 8.74 -11.50 -6.59
N GLU A 16 8.16 -12.66 -6.89
CA GLU A 16 6.72 -12.87 -7.02
C GLU A 16 5.99 -12.51 -5.72
N ASP A 17 6.35 -13.14 -4.60
CA ASP A 17 5.76 -12.86 -3.28
C ASP A 17 5.81 -11.37 -2.92
N SER A 18 6.95 -10.72 -3.23
CA SER A 18 7.17 -9.30 -2.97
C SER A 18 6.29 -8.43 -3.88
N CYS A 19 6.07 -8.83 -5.13
CA CYS A 19 5.17 -8.13 -6.06
C CYS A 19 3.72 -8.16 -5.57
N TYR A 20 3.23 -9.33 -5.17
CA TYR A 20 1.89 -9.49 -4.60
C TYR A 20 1.72 -8.66 -3.33
N SER A 21 2.68 -8.75 -2.41
CA SER A 21 2.66 -8.00 -1.16
C SER A 21 2.69 -6.48 -1.39
N ALA A 22 3.57 -6.01 -2.29
CA ALA A 22 3.70 -4.60 -2.61
C ALA A 22 2.38 -4.00 -3.15
N LYS A 23 1.79 -4.65 -4.16
CA LYS A 23 0.51 -4.21 -4.74
C LYS A 23 -0.63 -4.29 -3.75
N GLY A 24 -0.71 -5.36 -2.94
CA GLY A 24 -1.73 -5.49 -1.91
C GLY A 24 -1.67 -4.35 -0.90
N HIS A 25 -0.47 -3.98 -0.46
CA HIS A 25 -0.27 -2.82 0.39
C HIS A 25 -0.66 -1.50 -0.30
N PHE A 26 -0.31 -1.28 -1.56
CA PHE A 26 -0.73 -0.06 -2.27
C PHE A 26 -2.25 0.05 -2.40
N TYR A 27 -2.95 -1.04 -2.71
CA TYR A 27 -4.42 -1.04 -2.75
C TYR A 27 -5.03 -0.78 -1.37
N ALA A 28 -4.53 -1.41 -0.32
CA ALA A 28 -4.97 -1.17 1.05
C ALA A 28 -4.73 0.28 1.48
N GLY A 29 -3.57 0.84 1.15
CA GLY A 29 -3.24 2.24 1.42
C GLY A 29 -4.17 3.21 0.69
N GLN A 30 -4.46 2.96 -0.59
CA GLN A 30 -5.36 3.80 -1.38
C GLN A 30 -6.77 3.86 -0.76
N CYS A 31 -7.30 2.75 -0.26
CA CYS A 31 -8.60 2.75 0.41
C CYS A 31 -8.65 3.67 1.63
N TRP A 32 -7.56 3.73 2.40
CA TRP A 32 -7.45 4.65 3.54
C TRP A 32 -7.32 6.11 3.10
N VAL A 33 -6.61 6.39 1.99
CA VAL A 33 -6.57 7.72 1.37
C VAL A 33 -7.98 8.15 0.96
N ASP A 34 -8.70 7.29 0.26
CA ASP A 34 -10.06 7.57 -0.21
C ASP A 34 -11.01 7.79 0.97
N THR A 35 -10.87 7.00 2.03
CA THR A 35 -11.64 7.15 3.27
C THR A 35 -11.37 8.51 3.93
N ASN A 36 -10.10 8.94 3.99
CA ASN A 36 -9.73 10.23 4.56
C ASN A 36 -10.35 11.38 3.77
N LEU A 37 -10.22 11.34 2.44
CA LEU A 37 -10.75 12.36 1.54
C LEU A 37 -12.27 12.44 1.62
N TRP A 38 -12.96 11.30 1.70
CA TRP A 38 -14.41 11.26 1.79
C TRP A 38 -14.92 11.83 3.12
N LEU A 39 -14.38 11.35 4.26
CA LEU A 39 -14.80 11.83 5.59
C LEU A 39 -14.41 13.30 5.80
N GLY A 40 -13.17 13.67 5.48
CA GLY A 40 -12.67 15.03 5.61
C GLY A 40 -13.40 16.01 4.69
N GLY A 41 -13.70 15.59 3.46
CA GLY A 41 -14.48 16.37 2.50
C GLY A 41 -15.90 16.65 3.00
N ILE A 42 -16.60 15.63 3.51
CA ILE A 42 -17.95 15.81 4.08
C ILE A 42 -17.91 16.73 5.29
N ALA A 43 -16.97 16.51 6.21
CA ALA A 43 -16.82 17.36 7.40
C ALA A 43 -16.55 18.82 7.03
N ALA A 44 -15.71 19.08 6.03
CA ALA A 44 -15.40 20.43 5.55
C ALA A 44 -16.63 21.11 4.93
N VAL A 45 -17.39 20.42 4.09
CA VAL A 45 -18.61 20.97 3.47
C VAL A 45 -19.67 21.27 4.54
N LEU A 46 -19.92 20.34 5.47
CA LEU A 46 -20.89 20.54 6.54
C LEU A 46 -20.46 21.68 7.49
N SER A 47 -19.16 21.79 7.77
CA SER A 47 -18.61 22.89 8.58
C SER A 47 -18.81 24.25 7.90
N ALA A 48 -18.59 24.33 6.58
CA ALA A 48 -18.85 25.54 5.81
C ALA A 48 -20.33 25.94 5.85
N ILE A 49 -21.26 24.98 5.68
CA ILE A 49 -22.71 25.23 5.76
C ILE A 49 -23.11 25.64 7.18
N ALA A 50 -22.58 25.00 8.22
CA ALA A 50 -22.84 25.34 9.60
C ALA A 50 -22.37 26.78 9.92
N GLY A 51 -21.16 27.13 9.50
CA GLY A 51 -20.59 28.47 9.67
C GLY A 51 -21.38 29.54 8.93
N ALA A 52 -21.75 29.29 7.67
CA ALA A 52 -22.59 30.20 6.89
C ALA A 52 -23.98 30.37 7.51
N SER A 53 -24.60 29.28 7.98
CA SER A 53 -25.90 29.30 8.65
C SER A 53 -25.84 30.07 9.97
N ALA A 54 -24.76 29.92 10.75
CA ALA A 54 -24.58 30.66 12.00
C ALA A 54 -24.54 32.19 11.80
N LEU A 55 -24.07 32.65 10.64
CA LEU A 55 -23.95 34.07 10.28
C LEU A 55 -25.15 34.62 9.50
N SER A 56 -26.09 33.75 9.14
CA SER A 56 -27.28 34.12 8.37
C SER A 56 -28.42 34.64 9.26
N GLN A 57 -29.37 35.37 8.67
CA GLN A 57 -30.50 35.98 9.37
C GLN A 57 -31.86 35.37 8.97
N PHE A 58 -31.89 34.09 8.61
CA PHE A 58 -33.14 33.39 8.27
C PHE A 58 -33.73 32.63 9.47
N ASP A 59 -35.03 32.32 9.42
CA ASP A 59 -35.71 31.59 10.50
C ASP A 59 -35.08 30.21 10.73
N TYR A 60 -34.86 29.82 11.99
CA TYR A 60 -34.23 28.56 12.41
C TYR A 60 -32.71 28.43 12.16
N HIS A 61 -32.01 29.52 11.77
CA HIS A 61 -30.56 29.49 11.52
C HIS A 61 -29.73 28.87 12.66
N ASN A 62 -30.08 29.13 13.91
CA ASN A 62 -29.40 28.57 15.10
C ASN A 62 -29.55 27.05 15.22
N ILE A 63 -30.72 26.50 14.89
CA ILE A 63 -30.98 25.05 14.98
C ILE A 63 -30.20 24.32 13.88
N ILE A 64 -30.18 24.88 12.67
CA ILE A 64 -29.43 24.33 11.54
C ILE A 64 -27.92 24.38 11.83
N ALA A 65 -27.40 25.54 12.27
CA ALA A 65 -25.98 25.67 12.62
C ALA A 65 -25.57 24.74 13.75
N GLY A 66 -26.38 24.62 14.82
CA GLY A 66 -26.09 23.78 15.97
C GLY A 66 -26.08 22.29 15.63
N SER A 67 -27.11 21.82 14.93
CA SER A 67 -27.21 20.41 14.52
C SER A 67 -26.05 19.99 13.59
N LEU A 68 -25.72 20.81 12.59
CA LEU A 68 -24.59 20.55 11.69
C LEU A 68 -23.25 20.56 12.44
N SER A 69 -23.07 21.46 13.40
CA SER A 69 -21.84 21.52 14.21
C SER A 69 -21.62 20.25 15.03
N ILE A 70 -22.69 19.67 15.60
CA ILE A 70 -22.61 18.39 16.32
C ILE A 70 -22.19 17.26 15.37
N ILE A 71 -22.75 17.21 14.15
CA ILE A 71 -22.39 16.21 13.14
C ILE A 71 -20.91 16.36 12.74
N VAL A 72 -20.45 17.58 12.47
CA VAL A 72 -19.05 17.87 12.12
C VAL A 72 -18.11 17.47 13.25
N ALA A 73 -18.45 17.77 14.51
CA ALA A 73 -17.66 17.37 15.66
C ALA A 73 -17.57 15.84 15.77
N GLY A 74 -18.68 15.13 15.57
CA GLY A 74 -18.71 13.67 15.55
C GLY A 74 -17.83 13.08 14.44
N LEU A 75 -17.95 13.59 13.21
CA LEU A 75 -17.10 13.16 12.08
C LEU A 75 -15.62 13.40 12.35
N THR A 76 -15.28 14.57 12.89
CA THR A 76 -13.89 14.92 13.23
C THR A 76 -13.33 13.98 14.30
N ALA A 77 -14.12 13.64 15.32
CA ALA A 77 -13.74 12.66 16.33
C ALA A 77 -13.52 11.26 15.73
N VAL A 78 -14.38 10.82 14.80
CA VAL A 78 -14.22 9.55 14.08
C VAL A 78 -12.94 9.54 13.24
N ILE A 79 -12.65 10.63 12.52
CA ILE A 79 -11.41 10.76 11.73
C ILE A 79 -10.18 10.68 12.65
N ALA A 80 -10.18 11.42 13.76
CA ALA A 80 -9.08 11.41 14.72
C ALA A 80 -8.89 10.03 15.37
N PHE A 81 -9.97 9.30 15.63
CA PHE A 81 -9.93 7.95 16.21
C PHE A 81 -9.43 6.90 15.21
N ILE A 82 -9.93 6.90 13.97
CA ILE A 82 -9.53 5.92 12.94
C ILE A 82 -8.10 6.22 12.44
N ASN A 83 -7.76 7.50 12.34
CA ASN A 83 -6.56 8.05 11.72
C ASN A 83 -6.26 7.40 10.35
N PRO A 84 -7.11 7.63 9.33
CA PRO A 84 -6.95 7.02 8.02
C PRO A 84 -5.60 7.37 7.35
N ASP A 85 -5.09 8.58 7.56
CA ASP A 85 -3.83 9.04 6.97
C ASP A 85 -2.64 8.21 7.47
N GLU A 86 -2.55 7.95 8.78
CA GLU A 86 -1.50 7.08 9.33
C GLU A 86 -1.61 5.65 8.78
N ARG A 87 -2.83 5.10 8.67
CA ARG A 87 -3.05 3.77 8.09
C ARG A 87 -2.60 3.71 6.63
N ALA A 88 -2.93 4.74 5.84
CA ALA A 88 -2.47 4.85 4.46
C ALA A 88 -0.94 4.88 4.38
N SER A 89 -0.30 5.71 5.20
CA SER A 89 1.15 5.86 5.31
C SER A 89 1.85 4.55 5.68
N VAL A 90 1.32 3.81 6.65
CA VAL A 90 1.83 2.49 7.04
C VAL A 90 1.80 1.50 5.88
N HIS A 91 0.68 1.40 5.16
CA HIS A 91 0.59 0.53 4.00
C HIS A 91 1.48 1.00 2.85
N GLN A 92 1.57 2.30 2.58
CA GLN A 92 2.45 2.85 1.55
C GLN A 92 3.93 2.53 1.82
N LYS A 93 4.39 2.70 3.07
CA LYS A 93 5.76 2.37 3.47
C LYS A 93 6.05 0.88 3.29
N ALA A 94 5.14 0.00 3.71
CA ALA A 94 5.29 -1.44 3.50
C ALA A 94 5.34 -1.79 2.00
N GLY A 95 4.42 -1.24 1.20
CA GLY A 95 4.38 -1.42 -0.25
C GLY A 95 5.68 -1.02 -0.93
N ASN A 96 6.24 0.14 -0.57
CA ASN A 96 7.54 0.61 -1.07
C ASN A 96 8.69 -0.33 -0.69
N ARG A 97 8.71 -0.85 0.54
CA ARG A 97 9.76 -1.77 1.00
C ARG A 97 9.73 -3.11 0.27
N TYR A 98 8.54 -3.67 0.04
CA TYR A 98 8.37 -4.87 -0.77
C TYR A 98 8.71 -4.64 -2.24
N ASN A 99 8.32 -3.49 -2.81
CA ASN A 99 8.67 -3.16 -4.19
C ASN A 99 10.19 -3.01 -4.38
N ALA A 100 10.88 -2.43 -3.40
CA ALA A 100 12.34 -2.39 -3.39
C ALA A 100 12.94 -3.82 -3.32
N LEU A 101 12.42 -4.69 -2.44
CA LEU A 101 12.87 -6.09 -2.37
C LEU A 101 12.65 -6.82 -3.70
N ARG A 102 11.50 -6.62 -4.36
CA ARG A 102 11.21 -7.16 -5.69
C ARG A 102 12.29 -6.74 -6.69
N ASN A 103 12.58 -5.45 -6.78
CA ASN A 103 13.55 -4.92 -7.74
C ASN A 103 14.97 -5.43 -7.47
N ASP A 104 15.39 -5.42 -6.21
CA ASP A 104 16.72 -5.91 -5.81
C ASP A 104 16.86 -7.42 -6.10
N THR A 105 15.79 -8.19 -5.86
CA THR A 105 15.77 -9.63 -6.18
C THR A 105 15.85 -9.89 -7.68
N ARG A 106 15.15 -9.09 -8.49
CA ARG A 106 15.22 -9.17 -9.95
C ARG A 106 16.62 -8.89 -10.46
N ILE A 107 17.24 -7.79 -10.00
CA ILE A 107 18.61 -7.43 -10.37
C ILE A 107 19.60 -8.53 -9.97
N PHE A 108 19.42 -9.11 -8.79
CA PHE A 108 20.26 -10.21 -8.30
C PHE A 108 20.29 -11.40 -9.28
N TYR A 109 19.14 -11.93 -9.69
CA TYR A 109 19.14 -13.12 -10.55
C TYR A 109 19.35 -12.82 -12.04
N ASP A 110 18.99 -11.61 -12.51
CA ASP A 110 19.06 -11.23 -13.93
C ASP A 110 20.46 -10.73 -14.32
N ILE A 111 21.17 -10.09 -13.39
CA ILE A 111 22.47 -9.43 -13.66
C ILE A 111 23.57 -10.06 -12.79
N GLU A 112 23.45 -9.96 -11.46
CA GLU A 112 24.58 -10.22 -10.56
C GLU A 112 25.00 -11.70 -10.51
N LEU A 113 24.05 -12.63 -10.67
CA LEU A 113 24.28 -14.08 -10.51
C LEU A 113 25.33 -14.67 -11.47
N ASN A 114 25.56 -14.02 -12.61
CA ASN A 114 26.55 -14.46 -13.60
C ASN A 114 27.98 -13.95 -13.29
N GLU A 115 28.11 -12.97 -12.41
CA GLU A 115 29.38 -12.27 -12.12
C GLU A 115 30.03 -12.70 -10.80
N ILE A 116 29.35 -13.53 -10.00
CA ILE A 116 29.77 -13.88 -8.64
C ILE A 116 30.00 -15.38 -8.43
N ASP A 117 30.87 -15.71 -7.47
CA ASP A 117 31.13 -17.09 -7.08
C ASP A 117 29.94 -17.74 -6.35
N ASP A 118 29.87 -19.08 -6.39
CA ASP A 118 28.77 -19.87 -5.82
C ASP A 118 28.53 -19.61 -4.32
N LYS A 119 29.57 -19.31 -3.54
CA LYS A 119 29.43 -19.03 -2.10
C LYS A 119 28.77 -17.68 -1.88
N LYS A 120 29.12 -16.67 -2.67
CA LYS A 120 28.53 -15.33 -2.64
C LYS A 120 27.07 -15.36 -3.09
N VAL A 121 26.74 -16.11 -4.15
CA VAL A 121 25.36 -16.30 -4.62
C VAL A 121 24.46 -16.77 -3.47
N ILE A 122 24.86 -17.83 -2.75
CA ILE A 122 24.06 -18.39 -1.65
C ILE A 122 23.89 -17.37 -0.52
N LYS A 123 24.95 -16.61 -0.20
CA LYS A 123 24.91 -15.58 0.83
C LYS A 123 23.92 -14.47 0.48
N ASP A 124 23.92 -14.01 -0.76
CA ASP A 124 23.06 -12.91 -1.19
C ASP A 124 21.59 -13.33 -1.31
N LEU A 125 21.31 -14.57 -1.77
CA LEU A 125 19.96 -15.15 -1.68
C LEU A 125 19.45 -15.21 -0.24
N LYS A 126 20.30 -15.63 0.72
CA LYS A 126 19.93 -15.66 2.14
C LYS A 126 19.56 -14.27 2.67
N LYS A 127 20.32 -13.23 2.30
CA LYS A 127 20.01 -11.84 2.69
C LYS A 127 18.66 -11.38 2.14
N LEU A 128 18.34 -11.70 0.88
CA LEU A 128 17.04 -11.38 0.29
C LEU A 128 15.89 -12.07 1.05
N ASN A 129 16.07 -13.34 1.39
CA ASN A 129 15.09 -14.09 2.17
C ASN A 129 14.94 -13.54 3.61
N GLU A 130 16.04 -13.21 4.28
CA GLU A 130 16.01 -12.57 5.61
C GLU A 130 15.28 -11.23 5.56
N ARG A 131 15.50 -10.43 4.52
CA ARG A 131 14.76 -9.19 4.30
C ARG A 131 13.28 -9.46 4.05
N ARG A 132 12.90 -10.46 3.25
CA ARG A 132 11.50 -10.88 3.07
C ARG A 132 10.86 -11.22 4.41
N ASN A 133 11.50 -12.06 5.21
CA ASN A 133 10.99 -12.49 6.52
C ASN A 133 10.83 -11.30 7.48
N LYS A 134 11.79 -10.38 7.50
CA LYS A 134 11.70 -9.14 8.28
C LYS A 134 10.50 -8.29 7.84
N LEU A 135 10.30 -8.10 6.54
CA LEU A 135 9.14 -7.36 6.03
C LEU A 135 7.83 -8.05 6.41
N ASN A 136 7.74 -9.37 6.30
CA ASN A 136 6.54 -10.13 6.68
C ASN A 136 6.23 -10.01 8.18
N LEU A 137 7.24 -9.89 9.04
CA LEU A 137 7.07 -9.70 10.47
C LEU A 137 6.64 -8.28 10.83
N GLU A 138 7.20 -7.27 10.17
CA GLU A 138 6.97 -5.85 10.48
C GLU A 138 5.71 -5.26 9.82
N SER A 139 5.25 -5.86 8.71
CA SER A 139 4.17 -5.29 7.91
C SER A 139 2.80 -5.63 8.47
N HIS A 140 1.88 -4.68 8.35
CA HIS A 140 0.47 -4.92 8.67
C HIS A 140 -0.14 -5.93 7.71
N GLN A 141 -1.13 -6.69 8.18
CA GLN A 141 -1.82 -7.65 7.34
C GLN A 141 -2.53 -6.95 6.18
N ILE A 142 -2.39 -7.52 4.98
CA ILE A 142 -3.10 -7.07 3.79
C ILE A 142 -4.52 -7.63 3.86
N PRO A 143 -5.58 -6.80 3.78
CA PRO A 143 -6.94 -7.30 3.76
C PRO A 143 -7.21 -8.12 2.49
N LYS A 144 -8.08 -9.13 2.60
CA LYS A 144 -8.35 -10.11 1.52
C LYS A 144 -8.72 -9.45 0.19
N TRP A 145 -9.58 -8.44 0.21
CA TRP A 145 -10.00 -7.72 -0.98
C TRP A 145 -8.82 -7.03 -1.70
N ALA A 146 -7.84 -6.51 -0.96
CA ALA A 146 -6.68 -5.82 -1.52
C ALA A 146 -5.71 -6.85 -2.14
N PHE A 147 -5.56 -8.01 -1.50
CA PHE A 147 -4.81 -9.12 -2.06
C PHE A 147 -5.44 -9.66 -3.34
N GLU A 148 -6.76 -9.85 -3.37
CA GLU A 148 -7.47 -10.32 -4.57
C GLU A 148 -7.38 -9.31 -5.72
N LYS A 149 -7.48 -8.02 -5.42
CA LYS A 149 -7.29 -6.95 -6.42
C LYS A 149 -5.84 -6.90 -6.93
N ALA A 150 -4.86 -7.06 -6.06
CA ALA A 150 -3.45 -7.18 -6.43
C ALA A 150 -3.21 -8.39 -7.34
N ARG A 151 -3.74 -9.55 -6.98
CA ARG A 151 -3.65 -10.77 -7.80
C ARG A 151 -4.22 -10.55 -9.18
N LYS A 152 -5.46 -10.03 -9.27
CA LYS A 152 -6.10 -9.75 -10.55
C LYS A 152 -5.24 -8.85 -11.44
N GLY A 153 -4.72 -7.74 -10.89
CA GLY A 153 -3.86 -6.84 -11.67
C GLY A 153 -2.53 -7.48 -12.11
N ILE A 154 -1.96 -8.39 -11.31
CA ILE A 154 -0.76 -9.16 -11.69
C ILE A 154 -1.08 -10.16 -12.81
N GLU A 155 -2.19 -10.89 -12.70
CA GLU A 155 -2.68 -11.82 -13.72
C GLU A 155 -3.00 -11.08 -15.04
N GLU A 156 -3.50 -9.84 -14.96
CA GLU A 156 -3.71 -8.93 -16.10
C GLU A 156 -2.41 -8.30 -16.63
N ARG A 157 -1.24 -8.73 -16.15
CA ARG A 157 0.10 -8.36 -16.63
C ARG A 157 0.45 -6.89 -16.41
N GLU A 158 -0.17 -6.22 -15.43
CA GLU A 158 0.20 -4.85 -15.04
C GLU A 158 1.62 -4.77 -14.44
N ALA A 159 2.15 -5.88 -13.92
CA ALA A 159 3.49 -5.94 -13.34
C ALA A 159 4.59 -6.25 -14.38
N ASP A 160 4.21 -6.65 -15.60
CA ASP A 160 5.13 -6.99 -16.68
C ASP A 160 5.72 -5.73 -17.31
N TYR A 161 7.03 -5.73 -17.54
CA TYR A 161 7.64 -4.67 -18.33
C TYR A 161 7.35 -4.87 -19.82
N LYS A 162 6.97 -3.79 -20.50
CA LYS A 162 6.75 -3.82 -21.97
C LYS A 162 8.01 -4.24 -22.74
N ILE A 163 9.20 -3.94 -22.22
CA ILE A 163 10.48 -4.29 -22.85
C ILE A 163 10.72 -5.80 -22.88
N ASP A 164 10.19 -6.54 -21.91
CA ASP A 164 10.36 -7.99 -21.81
C ASP A 164 9.38 -8.77 -22.70
N LYS A 165 8.34 -8.10 -23.24
CA LYS A 165 7.39 -8.70 -24.19
C LYS A 165 7.95 -8.87 -25.61
N ASN A 166 9.07 -8.20 -25.91
CA ASN A 166 9.68 -8.19 -27.24
C ASN A 166 10.97 -9.05 -27.31
N LYS A 167 11.24 -9.85 -26.28
CA LYS A 167 12.31 -10.88 -26.26
C LYS A 167 11.72 -12.24 -26.57
#